data_AF-A0A7C1ZE66-F1
#
_entry.id   AF-A0A7C1ZE66-F1
#
_cell.length_a   1.000
_cell.length_b   1.000
_cell.length_c   1.000
_cell.angle_alpha   90.00
_cell.angle_beta   90.00
_cell.angle_gamma   90.00
#
_symmetry.space_group_name_H-M   'P 1'
#
loop_
_entity.id
_entity.type
_entity.pdbx_description
1 polymer ?
#
loop_
_entity_poly.entity_id
_entity_poly.type
_entity_poly.pdbx_seq_one_letter_code
_entity_poly.pdbx_strand_id
1 'polypeptide(L)'
;MAKDLTESLHDRQNILNNHYAIQQAELHLALGGAVFKEERVFTKQQVTSLFDVSDATIERYLTTYGDELKSNGYQLLRGGNLSEFKDITYGTLINEGTKTSVLGIFSFRAVLNLGMLLTESEPARLLRSRVLDIVLDVMAERAGGQTKFINQRDENYLLSAFQEENYRQQFTDALDCYVEGNHWKYAKFTNLIYKSIFHENAADYKKVLNLAAKEKIRETMYSEVINLIASFESGIAHELETASKQNGAKLTQKEAEILFSNFEQHPLFRPLILDARTKMASRDLCFRDALHEKLEAYIQSVPKADFERFLGEKSKSLEQQLSDPETLSVFKRLKDR
;
A
#
# COMPACT_ATOMS: atom_id res chain seq x y z
N MET A 1 4.28 -6.69 13.93
CA MET A 1 5.41 -7.64 14.19
C MET A 1 6.74 -6.90 14.07
N ALA A 2 7.82 -7.34 14.74
CA ALA A 2 9.15 -6.79 14.47
C ALA A 2 9.50 -7.15 13.02
N LYS A 3 9.48 -6.16 12.12
CA LYS A 3 9.74 -6.37 10.69
C LYS A 3 11.21 -6.75 10.51
N ASP A 4 11.47 -7.98 10.07
CA ASP A 4 12.83 -8.38 9.71
C ASP A 4 13.17 -7.84 8.32
N LEU A 5 13.84 -6.69 8.32
CA LEU A 5 14.27 -6.00 7.10
C LEU A 5 15.34 -6.77 6.32
N THR A 6 15.99 -7.76 6.93
CA THR A 6 17.03 -8.56 6.25
C THR A 6 16.41 -9.60 5.31
N GLU A 7 15.21 -10.08 5.61
CA GLU A 7 14.52 -11.12 4.84
C GLU A 7 13.46 -10.54 3.89
N SER A 8 12.73 -9.51 4.33
CA SER A 8 11.56 -9.02 3.61
C SER A 8 11.89 -7.89 2.62
N LEU A 9 11.92 -8.23 1.32
CA LEU A 9 12.02 -7.24 0.23
C LEU A 9 10.88 -6.23 0.27
N HIS A 10 9.65 -6.68 0.54
CA HIS A 10 8.48 -5.79 0.56
C HIS A 10 8.56 -4.77 1.69
N ASP A 11 9.04 -5.16 2.88
CA ASP A 11 9.22 -4.21 3.98
C ASP A 11 10.30 -3.18 3.70
N ARG A 12 11.47 -3.61 3.18
CA ARG A 12 12.51 -2.68 2.72
C ARG A 12 11.94 -1.70 1.70
N GLN A 13 11.25 -2.21 0.68
CA GLN A 13 10.72 -1.37 -0.38
C GLN A 13 9.60 -0.44 0.13
N ASN A 14 8.78 -0.86 1.10
CA ASN A 14 7.78 0.00 1.75
C ASN A 14 8.44 1.18 2.47
N ILE A 15 9.48 0.92 3.26
CA ILE A 15 10.26 1.96 3.94
C ILE A 15 10.83 2.93 2.92
N LEU A 16 11.46 2.40 1.86
CA LEU A 16 12.06 3.24 0.85
C LEU A 16 11.01 4.02 0.06
N ASN A 17 9.83 3.46 -0.20
CA ASN A 17 8.75 4.16 -0.91
C ASN A 17 8.07 5.25 -0.07
N ASN A 18 8.22 5.22 1.25
CA ASN A 18 7.76 6.29 2.13
C ASN A 18 8.73 7.48 2.05
N HIS A 19 8.46 8.44 1.16
CA HIS A 19 9.32 9.60 0.97
C HIS A 19 9.46 10.46 2.24
N TYR A 20 8.41 10.55 3.07
CA TYR A 20 8.47 11.27 4.36
C TYR A 20 9.45 10.61 5.32
N ALA A 21 9.45 9.28 5.40
CA ALA A 21 10.43 8.54 6.20
C ALA A 21 11.86 8.72 5.67
N ILE A 22 12.05 8.73 4.35
CA ILE A 22 13.37 8.96 3.75
C ILE A 22 13.89 10.37 4.05
N GLN A 23 13.03 11.39 3.97
CA GLN A 23 13.41 12.76 4.30
C GLN A 23 13.80 12.88 5.77
N GLN A 24 13.04 12.29 6.70
CA GLN A 24 13.40 12.27 8.12
C GLN A 24 14.67 11.45 8.38
N ALA A 25 14.84 10.31 7.71
CA ALA A 25 16.06 9.52 7.81
C ALA A 25 17.29 10.31 7.36
N GLU A 26 17.19 11.08 6.29
CA GLU A 26 18.30 11.91 5.80
C GLU A 26 18.68 13.01 6.82
N LEU A 27 17.70 13.60 7.48
CA LEU A 27 17.90 14.62 8.52
C LEU A 27 18.51 14.04 9.81
N HIS A 28 17.97 12.92 10.30
CA HIS A 28 18.33 12.38 11.62
C HIS A 28 19.54 11.46 11.62
N LEU A 29 19.77 10.72 10.53
CA LEU A 29 20.91 9.81 10.45
C LEU A 29 22.21 10.54 10.08
N ALA A 30 22.11 11.68 9.38
CA ALA A 30 23.24 12.54 9.02
C ALA A 30 24.47 11.78 8.49
N LEU A 31 24.24 10.79 7.61
CA LEU A 31 25.26 9.85 7.14
C LEU A 31 26.40 10.50 6.31
N GLY A 32 26.31 11.80 6.01
CA GLY A 32 27.29 12.53 5.20
C GLY A 32 27.01 12.43 3.71
N GLY A 33 28.02 12.09 2.91
CA GLY A 33 27.90 11.98 1.44
C GLY A 33 28.17 13.29 0.71
N ALA A 34 28.40 13.18 -0.60
CA ALA A 34 28.62 14.31 -1.49
C ALA A 34 27.33 14.68 -2.23
N VAL A 35 27.14 15.96 -2.54
CA VAL A 35 26.03 16.41 -3.38
C VAL A 35 26.46 16.29 -4.84
N PHE A 36 25.73 15.51 -5.62
CA PHE A 36 25.93 15.35 -7.06
C PHE A 36 24.58 15.41 -7.77
N LYS A 37 24.43 16.37 -8.69
CA LYS A 37 23.18 16.59 -9.44
C LYS A 37 21.96 16.71 -8.53
N GLU A 38 22.08 17.53 -7.49
CA GLU A 38 21.04 17.81 -6.47
C GLU A 38 20.67 16.61 -5.58
N GLU A 39 21.35 15.47 -5.73
CA GLU A 39 21.16 14.29 -4.88
C GLU A 39 22.37 14.06 -3.98
N ARG A 40 22.10 13.58 -2.76
CA ARG A 40 23.15 13.11 -1.86
C ARG A 40 23.57 11.68 -2.24
N VAL A 41 24.84 11.54 -2.63
CA VAL A 41 25.43 10.29 -3.10
C VAL A 41 26.68 9.91 -2.30
N PHE A 42 26.97 8.62 -2.30
CA PHE A 42 28.05 8.00 -1.55
C PHE A 42 28.89 7.13 -2.47
N THR A 43 30.22 7.23 -2.37
CA THR A 43 31.10 6.28 -3.06
C THR A 43 31.11 4.95 -2.35
N LYS A 44 31.52 3.89 -3.06
CA LYS A 44 31.73 2.57 -2.45
C LYS A 44 32.60 2.65 -1.19
N GLN A 45 33.71 3.39 -1.22
CA GLN A 45 34.61 3.52 -0.07
C GLN A 45 33.93 4.18 1.14
N GLN A 46 33.10 5.20 0.91
CA GLN A 46 32.33 5.83 1.97
C GLN A 46 31.34 4.85 2.60
N VAL A 47 30.67 4.03 1.78
CA VAL A 47 29.74 3.00 2.23
C VAL A 47 30.47 1.89 3.01
N THR A 48 31.62 1.42 2.52
CA THR A 48 32.50 0.46 3.21
C THR A 48 32.87 0.97 4.61
N SER A 49 33.24 2.24 4.70
CA SER A 49 33.63 2.90 5.96
C SER A 49 32.43 3.12 6.90
N LEU A 50 31.28 3.51 6.35
CA LEU A 50 30.06 3.77 7.11
C LEU A 50 29.55 2.51 7.82
N PHE A 51 29.63 1.37 7.14
CA PHE A 51 29.14 0.10 7.66
C PHE A 51 30.21 -0.77 8.32
N ASP A 52 31.46 -0.33 8.37
CA ASP A 52 32.58 -1.10 8.91
C ASP A 52 32.64 -2.52 8.30
N VAL A 53 32.60 -2.58 6.97
CA VAL A 53 32.67 -3.85 6.20
C VAL A 53 33.84 -3.82 5.23
N SER A 54 34.13 -4.97 4.61
CA SER A 54 35.15 -5.04 3.57
C SER A 54 34.61 -4.67 2.20
N ASP A 55 35.49 -4.22 1.31
CA ASP A 55 35.15 -4.01 -0.10
C ASP A 55 34.60 -5.27 -0.79
N ALA A 56 35.09 -6.45 -0.39
CA ALA A 56 34.62 -7.74 -0.89
C ALA A 56 33.19 -8.04 -0.41
N THR A 57 32.83 -7.62 0.80
CA THR A 57 31.46 -7.71 1.32
C THR A 57 30.52 -6.89 0.44
N ILE A 58 30.86 -5.64 0.14
CA ILE A 58 30.03 -4.77 -0.71
C ILE A 58 29.83 -5.39 -2.10
N GLU A 59 30.90 -5.89 -2.73
CA GLU A 59 30.79 -6.56 -4.05
C GLU A 59 29.88 -7.79 -4.02
N ARG A 60 29.93 -8.58 -2.95
CA ARG A 60 29.02 -9.73 -2.77
C ARG A 60 27.57 -9.27 -2.78
N TYR A 61 27.21 -8.25 -2.00
CA TYR A 61 25.83 -7.75 -1.96
C TYR A 61 25.41 -7.09 -3.28
N LEU A 62 26.30 -6.38 -3.95
CA LEU A 62 26.05 -5.84 -5.29
C LEU A 62 25.81 -6.94 -6.34
N THR A 63 26.45 -8.09 -6.17
CA THR A 63 26.26 -9.26 -7.04
C THR A 63 24.95 -9.97 -6.72
N THR A 64 24.66 -10.21 -5.43
CA THR A 64 23.47 -10.95 -4.99
C THR A 64 22.18 -10.14 -5.11
N TYR A 65 22.21 -8.85 -4.79
CA TYR A 65 21.04 -7.95 -4.72
C TYR A 65 21.13 -6.80 -5.75
N GLY A 66 21.85 -7.03 -6.85
CA GLY A 66 22.16 -5.99 -7.82
C GLY A 66 20.93 -5.29 -8.43
N ASP A 67 19.87 -6.04 -8.74
CA ASP A 67 18.64 -5.48 -9.32
C ASP A 67 17.88 -4.61 -8.31
N GLU A 68 17.81 -5.07 -7.06
CA GLU A 68 17.21 -4.32 -5.95
C GLU A 68 17.97 -3.01 -5.71
N LEU A 69 19.31 -3.09 -5.58
CA LEU A 69 20.14 -1.92 -5.32
C LEU A 69 20.14 -0.92 -6.48
N LYS A 70 20.16 -1.39 -7.75
CA LYS A 70 20.03 -0.52 -8.92
C LYS A 70 18.69 0.19 -8.96
N SER A 71 17.58 -0.54 -8.73
CA SER A 71 16.25 0.06 -8.69
C SER A 71 16.09 1.09 -7.56
N ASN A 72 16.91 0.95 -6.51
CA ASN A 72 16.95 1.86 -5.37
C ASN A 72 18.06 2.93 -5.43
N GLY A 73 18.80 3.04 -6.55
CA GLY A 73 19.70 4.17 -6.82
C GLY A 73 21.20 3.87 -6.73
N TYR A 74 21.62 2.61 -6.79
CA TYR A 74 23.01 2.25 -7.09
C TYR A 74 23.29 2.38 -8.59
N GLN A 75 24.35 3.10 -8.96
CA GLN A 75 24.74 3.29 -10.35
C GLN A 75 26.26 3.34 -10.54
N LEU A 76 26.71 3.00 -11.76
CA LEU A 76 28.11 3.07 -12.17
C LEU A 76 28.34 4.33 -13.01
N LEU A 77 29.10 5.28 -12.50
CA LEU A 77 29.55 6.45 -13.23
C LEU A 77 30.67 6.08 -14.21
N ARG A 78 30.60 6.62 -15.42
CA ARG A 78 31.59 6.47 -16.49
C ARG A 78 31.69 7.77 -17.30
N GLY A 79 32.82 7.98 -17.97
CA GLY A 79 33.00 9.08 -18.92
C GLY A 79 32.79 10.47 -18.29
N GLY A 80 31.99 11.32 -18.94
CA GLY A 80 31.76 12.71 -18.50
C GLY A 80 31.20 12.85 -17.09
N ASN A 81 30.22 12.01 -16.71
CA ASN A 81 29.64 12.03 -15.36
C ASN A 81 30.67 11.68 -14.28
N LEU A 82 31.65 10.83 -14.60
CA LEU A 82 32.73 10.48 -13.67
C LEU A 82 33.71 11.65 -13.51
N SER A 83 34.01 12.36 -14.60
CA SER A 83 34.85 13.56 -14.55
C SER A 83 34.21 14.63 -13.67
N GLU A 84 32.93 14.94 -13.94
CA GLU A 84 32.15 15.93 -13.18
C GLU A 84 32.09 15.57 -11.69
N PHE A 85 31.84 14.31 -11.35
CA PHE A 85 31.82 13.86 -9.97
C PHE A 85 33.19 13.99 -9.28
N LYS A 86 34.27 13.63 -9.98
CA LYS A 86 35.65 13.78 -9.45
C LYS A 86 35.97 15.23 -9.16
N ASP A 87 35.60 16.16 -10.06
CA ASP A 87 35.81 17.60 -9.90
C ASP A 87 35.19 18.14 -8.60
N ILE A 88 34.02 17.63 -8.23
CA ILE A 88 33.31 18.02 -7.00
C ILE A 88 33.94 17.41 -5.74
N THR A 89 34.53 16.21 -5.85
CA THR A 89 34.98 15.39 -4.70
C THR A 89 36.49 15.29 -4.55
N TYR A 90 37.26 16.18 -5.21
CA TYR A 90 38.73 16.18 -5.30
C TYR A 90 39.48 16.11 -3.95
N GLY A 91 38.85 16.42 -2.81
CA GLY A 91 39.43 16.28 -1.47
C GLY A 91 39.19 14.92 -0.78
N THR A 92 38.09 14.24 -1.09
CA THR A 92 37.69 12.94 -0.49
C THR A 92 38.21 11.72 -1.26
N LEU A 93 38.54 11.90 -2.54
CA LEU A 93 38.97 10.82 -3.45
C LEU A 93 40.49 10.58 -3.49
N ILE A 94 41.29 11.22 -2.62
CA ILE A 94 42.77 11.14 -2.67
C ILE A 94 43.29 9.70 -2.56
N ASN A 95 42.50 8.78 -1.98
CA ASN A 95 42.84 7.35 -1.86
C ASN A 95 42.34 6.47 -3.02
N GLU A 96 41.51 7.00 -3.91
CA GLU A 96 41.12 6.30 -5.12
C GLU A 96 42.14 6.62 -6.20
N GLY A 97 42.91 5.61 -6.63
CA GLY A 97 43.83 5.75 -7.74
C GLY A 97 43.16 6.50 -8.89
N THR A 98 43.70 7.66 -9.25
CA THR A 98 43.17 8.63 -10.22
C THR A 98 42.90 8.06 -11.63
N LYS A 99 43.20 6.76 -11.84
CA LYS A 99 43.10 6.02 -13.10
C LYS A 99 41.82 5.20 -13.29
N THR A 100 40.91 5.13 -12.32
CA THR A 100 39.69 4.30 -12.49
C THR A 100 38.74 4.94 -13.50
N SER A 101 38.34 4.16 -14.53
CA SER A 101 37.45 4.55 -15.62
C SER A 101 35.96 4.35 -15.31
N VAL A 102 35.65 3.74 -14.16
CA VAL A 102 34.30 3.44 -13.67
C VAL A 102 34.26 3.63 -12.15
N LEU A 103 33.22 4.27 -11.60
CA LEU A 103 33.03 4.43 -10.16
C LEU A 103 31.60 4.09 -9.75
N GLY A 104 31.43 3.23 -8.74
CA GLY A 104 30.12 2.94 -8.17
C GLY A 104 29.70 4.01 -7.15
N ILE A 105 28.50 4.56 -7.33
CA ILE A 105 27.88 5.49 -6.39
C ILE A 105 26.52 4.98 -5.93
N PHE A 106 26.16 5.32 -4.70
CA PHE A 106 24.91 4.98 -4.05
C PHE A 106 24.17 6.27 -3.72
N SER A 107 22.90 6.40 -4.11
CA SER A 107 22.04 7.43 -3.53
C SER A 107 21.83 7.16 -2.03
N PHE A 108 21.36 8.15 -1.27
CA PHE A 108 20.95 7.94 0.12
C PHE A 108 19.97 6.77 0.27
N ARG A 109 19.00 6.65 -0.65
CA ARG A 109 18.05 5.52 -0.72
C ARG A 109 18.78 4.18 -0.87
N ALA A 110 19.78 4.09 -1.74
CA ALA A 110 20.54 2.88 -1.97
C ALA A 110 21.42 2.51 -0.76
N VAL A 111 21.97 3.50 -0.04
CA VAL A 111 22.71 3.29 1.21
C VAL A 111 21.81 2.71 2.29
N LEU A 112 20.61 3.26 2.48
CA LEU A 112 19.64 2.69 3.42
C LEU A 112 19.26 1.26 3.01
N ASN A 113 19.01 1.02 1.72
CA ASN A 113 18.69 -0.32 1.24
C ASN A 113 19.79 -1.34 1.56
N LEU A 114 21.04 -0.97 1.28
CA LEU A 114 22.18 -1.82 1.58
C LEU A 114 22.36 -2.04 3.09
N GLY A 115 22.19 -1.01 3.90
CA GLY A 115 22.22 -1.12 5.36
C GLY A 115 21.11 -2.04 5.91
N MET A 116 19.96 -2.12 5.24
CA MET A 116 18.91 -3.08 5.59
C MET A 116 19.25 -4.52 5.19
N LEU A 117 20.08 -4.73 4.17
CA LEU A 117 20.54 -6.04 3.72
C LEU A 117 21.72 -6.58 4.53
N LEU A 118 22.63 -5.72 4.99
CA LEU A 118 23.88 -6.12 5.65
C LEU A 118 23.64 -6.76 7.02
N THR A 119 23.69 -8.08 7.10
CA THR A 119 23.46 -8.83 8.34
C THR A 119 24.64 -8.81 9.31
N GLU A 120 25.85 -8.73 8.78
CA GLU A 120 27.13 -8.89 9.49
C GLU A 120 27.77 -7.58 9.98
N SER A 121 27.05 -6.45 9.89
CA SER A 121 27.55 -5.13 10.27
C SER A 121 26.77 -4.59 11.47
N GLU A 122 27.49 -4.29 12.56
CA GLU A 122 26.92 -3.62 13.73
C GLU A 122 26.38 -2.22 13.41
N PRO A 123 27.09 -1.35 12.65
CA PRO A 123 26.51 -0.09 12.18
C PRO A 123 25.23 -0.29 11.36
N ALA A 124 25.17 -1.30 10.50
CA ALA A 124 23.97 -1.62 9.73
C ALA A 124 22.81 -2.07 10.62
N ARG A 125 23.09 -2.86 11.67
CA ARG A 125 22.10 -3.26 12.68
C ARG A 125 21.51 -2.04 13.40
N LEU A 126 22.35 -1.10 13.82
CA LEU A 126 21.90 0.15 14.44
C LEU A 126 21.08 1.00 13.46
N LEU A 127 21.50 1.07 12.20
CA LEU A 127 20.77 1.79 11.15
C LEU A 127 19.37 1.20 10.96
N ARG A 128 19.22 -0.13 10.89
CA ARG A 128 17.90 -0.78 10.78
C ARG A 128 16.97 -0.39 11.92
N SER A 129 17.44 -0.45 13.16
CA SER A 129 16.66 -0.04 14.32
C SER A 129 16.23 1.42 14.22
N ARG A 130 17.16 2.32 13.90
CA ARG A 130 16.84 3.76 13.76
C ARG A 130 15.87 4.05 12.62
N VAL A 131 16.00 3.38 11.48
CA VAL A 131 15.08 3.55 10.36
C VAL A 131 13.67 3.07 10.73
N LEU A 132 13.54 1.96 11.45
CA LEU A 132 12.24 1.50 11.94
C LEU A 132 11.60 2.51 12.90
N ASP A 133 12.37 3.06 13.85
CA ASP A 133 11.89 4.11 14.76
C ASP A 133 11.37 5.33 13.97
N ILE A 134 12.16 5.83 13.01
CA ILE A 134 11.78 6.98 12.16
C ILE A 134 10.51 6.70 11.37
N VAL A 135 10.37 5.50 10.81
CA VAL A 135 9.16 5.11 10.07
C VAL A 135 7.94 5.10 11.00
N LEU A 136 8.07 4.56 12.21
CA LEU A 136 6.98 4.55 13.19
C LEU A 136 6.57 5.97 13.60
N ASP A 137 7.54 6.84 13.87
CA ASP A 137 7.30 8.24 14.24
C ASP A 137 6.59 9.00 13.10
N VAL A 138 7.10 8.89 11.87
CA VAL A 138 6.49 9.52 10.68
C VAL A 138 5.07 9.02 10.45
N MET A 139 4.85 7.71 10.60
CA MET A 139 3.54 7.10 10.46
C MET A 139 2.56 7.63 11.52
N ALA A 140 2.99 7.71 12.77
CA ALA A 140 2.16 8.22 13.87
C ALA A 140 1.82 9.71 13.69
N GLU A 141 2.82 10.54 13.37
CA GLU A 141 2.67 11.97 13.14
C GLU A 141 1.72 12.26 11.98
N ARG A 142 1.96 11.64 10.81
CA ARG A 142 1.22 11.93 9.58
C ARG A 142 -0.18 11.31 9.57
N ALA A 143 -0.37 10.13 10.15
CA ALA A 143 -1.69 9.51 10.23
C ALA A 143 -2.60 10.18 11.27
N GLY A 144 -2.04 10.92 12.24
CA GLY A 144 -2.79 11.49 13.36
C GLY A 144 -3.01 10.50 14.51
N GLY A 145 -2.05 9.57 14.73
CA GLY A 145 -2.03 8.61 15.83
C GLY A 145 -2.89 7.36 15.68
N GLN A 146 -3.98 7.38 14.88
CA GLN A 146 -4.80 6.19 14.62
C GLN A 146 -4.79 5.78 13.15
N THR A 147 -4.24 4.60 12.85
CA THR A 147 -4.14 4.07 11.47
C THR A 147 -5.34 3.19 11.07
N LYS A 148 -6.21 2.83 12.02
CA LYS A 148 -7.42 2.02 11.76
C LYS A 148 -8.27 2.59 10.62
N PHE A 149 -8.44 3.92 10.59
CA PHE A 149 -9.23 4.64 9.59
C PHE A 149 -8.38 5.42 8.59
N ILE A 150 -7.15 4.97 8.31
CA ILE A 150 -6.24 5.66 7.38
C ILE A 150 -6.83 5.79 5.96
N ASN A 151 -7.69 4.85 5.55
CA ASN A 151 -8.43 4.88 4.30
C ASN A 151 -9.29 6.15 4.15
N GLN A 152 -9.78 6.72 5.26
CA GLN A 152 -10.65 7.91 5.25
C GLN A 152 -9.90 9.19 4.90
N ARG A 153 -8.56 9.15 4.90
CA ARG A 153 -7.71 10.29 4.53
C ARG A 153 -7.59 10.49 3.02
N ASP A 154 -8.02 9.50 2.24
CA ASP A 154 -8.12 9.57 0.79
C ASP A 154 -9.20 10.56 0.36
N GLU A 155 -8.89 11.43 -0.61
CA GLU A 155 -9.81 12.41 -1.18
C GLU A 155 -11.07 11.77 -1.80
N ASN A 156 -10.95 10.53 -2.30
CA ASN A 156 -12.06 9.83 -2.94
C ASN A 156 -12.93 9.04 -1.95
N TYR A 157 -12.51 8.89 -0.68
CA TYR A 157 -13.18 8.03 0.29
C TYR A 157 -14.62 8.44 0.52
N LEU A 158 -14.86 9.73 0.79
CA LEU A 158 -16.20 10.23 1.09
C LEU A 158 -17.18 10.00 -0.07
N LEU A 159 -16.72 10.21 -1.31
CA LEU A 159 -17.54 9.97 -2.50
C LEU A 159 -17.92 8.49 -2.63
N SER A 160 -16.94 7.60 -2.51
CA SER A 160 -17.16 6.15 -2.56
C SER A 160 -18.07 5.66 -1.44
N ALA A 161 -17.87 6.14 -0.21
CA ALA A 161 -18.68 5.78 0.95
C ALA A 161 -20.15 6.21 0.77
N PHE A 162 -20.40 7.40 0.25
CA PHE A 162 -21.77 7.87 0.00
C PHE A 162 -22.47 7.10 -1.12
N GLN A 163 -21.76 6.84 -2.23
CA GLN A 163 -22.34 6.06 -3.33
C GLN A 163 -22.67 4.64 -2.91
N GLU A 164 -21.83 4.03 -2.07
CA GLU A 164 -22.04 2.69 -1.54
C GLU A 164 -23.36 2.56 -0.77
N GLU A 165 -23.79 3.57 -0.01
CA GLU A 165 -25.09 3.51 0.70
C GLU A 165 -26.26 3.28 -0.27
N ASN A 166 -26.25 3.94 -1.44
CA ASN A 166 -27.28 3.77 -2.46
C ASN A 166 -27.26 2.38 -3.09
N TYR A 167 -26.08 1.88 -3.46
CA TYR A 167 -25.93 0.55 -4.06
C TYR A 167 -26.24 -0.57 -3.07
N ARG A 168 -25.91 -0.36 -1.79
CA ARG A 168 -26.26 -1.27 -0.70
C ARG A 168 -27.77 -1.38 -0.56
N GLN A 169 -28.48 -0.24 -0.56
CA GLN A 169 -29.93 -0.20 -0.50
C GLN A 169 -30.54 -0.91 -1.72
N GLN A 170 -30.07 -0.61 -2.93
CA GLN A 170 -30.52 -1.26 -4.16
C GLN A 170 -30.39 -2.80 -4.07
N PHE A 171 -29.27 -3.28 -3.54
CA PHE A 171 -29.03 -4.71 -3.38
C PHE A 171 -29.95 -5.36 -2.35
N THR A 172 -30.16 -4.72 -1.19
CA THR A 172 -31.09 -5.25 -0.19
C THR A 172 -32.53 -5.24 -0.68
N ASP A 173 -32.94 -4.20 -1.42
CA ASP A 173 -34.27 -4.11 -2.02
C ASP A 173 -34.48 -5.19 -3.08
N ALA A 174 -33.47 -5.45 -3.91
CA ALA A 174 -33.53 -6.54 -4.88
C ALA A 174 -33.66 -7.92 -4.20
N LEU A 175 -32.92 -8.16 -3.12
CA LEU A 175 -33.07 -9.39 -2.33
C LEU A 175 -34.49 -9.52 -1.74
N ASP A 176 -35.14 -8.41 -1.39
CA ASP A 176 -36.50 -8.42 -0.87
C ASP A 176 -37.58 -8.62 -1.92
N CYS A 177 -37.46 -7.92 -3.02
CA CYS A 177 -38.41 -8.01 -4.11
C CYS A 177 -38.32 -9.34 -4.85
N TYR A 178 -37.11 -9.88 -5.04
CA TYR A 178 -36.87 -10.95 -6.01
C TYR A 178 -36.36 -12.27 -5.43
N VAL A 179 -36.05 -12.34 -4.13
CA VAL A 179 -35.56 -13.58 -3.50
C VAL A 179 -36.40 -13.97 -2.28
N GLU A 180 -36.77 -15.25 -2.22
CA GLU A 180 -37.51 -15.83 -1.12
C GLU A 180 -36.69 -15.96 0.17
N GLY A 181 -37.38 -15.91 1.31
CA GLY A 181 -36.83 -16.20 2.63
C GLY A 181 -36.70 -14.99 3.56
N ASN A 182 -36.19 -15.27 4.76
CA ASN A 182 -36.18 -14.34 5.89
C ASN A 182 -34.94 -13.43 5.85
N HIS A 183 -34.86 -12.50 6.82
CA HIS A 183 -33.82 -11.47 6.92
C HIS A 183 -32.37 -11.99 6.97
N TRP A 184 -32.14 -13.26 7.30
CA TRP A 184 -30.79 -13.84 7.28
C TRP A 184 -30.16 -13.86 5.88
N LYS A 185 -30.97 -13.78 4.81
CA LYS A 185 -30.51 -13.76 3.42
C LYS A 185 -29.57 -12.57 3.15
N TYR A 186 -29.81 -11.39 3.73
CA TYR A 186 -28.93 -10.24 3.46
C TYR A 186 -27.51 -10.50 3.97
N ALA A 187 -27.37 -11.04 5.19
CA ALA A 187 -26.06 -11.38 5.75
C ALA A 187 -25.39 -12.50 4.93
N LYS A 188 -26.15 -13.49 4.46
CA LYS A 188 -25.65 -14.57 3.61
C LYS A 188 -25.09 -14.03 2.30
N PHE A 189 -25.89 -13.30 1.52
CA PHE A 189 -25.49 -12.80 0.20
C PHE A 189 -24.40 -11.71 0.29
N THR A 190 -24.40 -10.90 1.34
CA THR A 190 -23.27 -9.98 1.61
C THR A 190 -21.98 -10.73 1.86
N ASN A 191 -22.02 -11.83 2.62
CA ASN A 191 -20.85 -12.67 2.85
C ASN A 191 -20.41 -13.42 1.59
N LEU A 192 -21.31 -13.72 0.64
CA LEU A 192 -20.91 -14.24 -0.65
C LEU A 192 -20.04 -13.22 -1.38
N ILE A 193 -20.44 -11.95 -1.45
CA ILE A 193 -19.62 -10.88 -2.06
C ILE A 193 -18.24 -10.80 -1.42
N TYR A 194 -18.16 -10.82 -0.09
CA TYR A 194 -16.87 -10.78 0.60
C TYR A 194 -16.01 -12.02 0.31
N LYS A 195 -16.61 -13.22 0.25
CA LYS A 195 -15.88 -14.43 -0.10
C LYS A 195 -15.38 -14.41 -1.54
N SER A 196 -16.15 -13.88 -2.48
CA SER A 196 -15.75 -13.70 -3.88
C SER A 196 -14.53 -12.78 -3.98
N ILE A 197 -14.59 -11.64 -3.28
CA ILE A 197 -13.55 -10.61 -3.39
C ILE A 197 -12.32 -10.95 -2.54
N PHE A 198 -12.46 -11.47 -1.32
CA PHE A 198 -11.34 -11.60 -0.36
C PHE A 198 -11.05 -13.02 0.10
N HIS A 199 -11.83 -14.04 -0.30
CA HIS A 199 -11.80 -15.38 0.31
C HIS A 199 -12.15 -15.41 1.82
N GLU A 200 -12.60 -14.27 2.35
CA GLU A 200 -12.91 -14.04 3.75
C GLU A 200 -14.35 -13.58 3.91
N ASN A 201 -14.92 -13.82 5.08
CA ASN A 201 -16.25 -13.30 5.42
C ASN A 201 -16.13 -12.05 6.30
N ALA A 202 -17.27 -11.41 6.59
CA ALA A 202 -17.32 -10.20 7.41
C ALA A 202 -16.70 -10.37 8.81
N ALA A 203 -16.87 -11.54 9.43
CA ALA A 203 -16.34 -11.83 10.76
C ALA A 203 -14.83 -12.06 10.74
N ASP A 204 -14.30 -12.70 9.69
CA ASP A 204 -12.85 -12.87 9.48
C ASP A 204 -12.19 -11.49 9.39
N TYR A 205 -12.73 -10.61 8.54
CA TYR A 205 -12.20 -9.26 8.35
C TYR A 205 -12.24 -8.41 9.64
N LYS A 206 -13.33 -8.50 10.42
CA LYS A 206 -13.41 -7.83 11.73
C LYS A 206 -12.30 -8.26 12.68
N LYS A 207 -11.94 -9.55 12.67
CA LYS A 207 -10.86 -10.07 13.53
C LYS A 207 -9.51 -9.52 13.08
N VAL A 208 -9.24 -9.49 11.78
CA VAL A 208 -7.97 -8.98 11.22
C VAL A 208 -7.72 -7.53 11.65
N LEU A 209 -8.74 -6.68 11.62
CA LEU A 209 -8.62 -5.26 12.02
C LEU A 209 -8.97 -4.99 13.49
N ASN A 210 -9.18 -6.03 14.30
CA ASN A 210 -9.60 -5.93 15.70
C ASN A 210 -10.78 -4.95 15.91
N LEU A 211 -11.82 -5.11 15.08
CA LEU A 211 -13.01 -4.25 15.10
C LEU A 211 -14.00 -4.68 16.17
N ALA A 212 -14.62 -3.69 16.83
CA ALA A 212 -15.68 -3.97 17.78
C ALA A 212 -16.92 -4.54 17.08
N ALA A 213 -17.77 -5.28 17.82
CA ALA A 213 -18.94 -5.95 17.26
C ALA A 213 -19.90 -4.98 16.52
N LYS A 214 -20.02 -3.74 17.01
CA LYS A 214 -20.88 -2.69 16.42
C LYS A 214 -20.19 -1.83 15.35
N GLU A 215 -18.87 -1.91 15.20
CA GLU A 215 -18.16 -1.14 14.18
C GLU A 215 -18.54 -1.63 12.78
N LYS A 216 -18.73 -0.68 11.86
CA LYS A 216 -19.02 -0.96 10.46
C LYS A 216 -17.73 -1.27 9.73
N ILE A 217 -17.69 -2.43 9.09
CA ILE A 217 -16.53 -2.91 8.33
C ILE A 217 -16.20 -1.98 7.16
N ARG A 218 -17.23 -1.50 6.44
CA ARG A 218 -17.04 -0.72 5.21
C ARG A 218 -16.34 0.61 5.45
N GLU A 219 -16.47 1.17 6.65
CA GLU A 219 -15.80 2.42 7.04
C GLU A 219 -14.27 2.28 7.12
N THR A 220 -13.74 1.05 7.17
CA THR A 220 -12.30 0.77 7.13
C THR A 220 -11.80 0.33 5.75
N MET A 221 -12.68 0.17 4.76
CA MET A 221 -12.29 -0.29 3.42
C MET A 221 -11.78 0.88 2.56
N TYR A 222 -10.82 0.59 1.68
CA TYR A 222 -10.31 1.57 0.72
C TYR A 222 -11.34 1.85 -0.38
N SER A 223 -11.30 3.05 -0.97
CA SER A 223 -12.27 3.51 -1.97
C SER A 223 -12.41 2.56 -3.17
N GLU A 224 -11.29 2.00 -3.67
CA GLU A 224 -11.33 1.02 -4.77
C GLU A 224 -12.04 -0.28 -4.37
N VAL A 225 -11.90 -0.68 -3.12
CA VAL A 225 -12.56 -1.87 -2.56
C VAL A 225 -14.06 -1.60 -2.40
N ILE A 226 -14.42 -0.44 -1.85
CA ILE A 226 -15.82 0.00 -1.71
C ILE A 226 -16.50 0.02 -3.08
N ASN A 227 -15.85 0.60 -4.09
CA ASN A 227 -16.39 0.69 -5.45
C ASN A 227 -16.58 -0.71 -6.10
N LEU A 228 -15.67 -1.65 -5.84
CA LEU A 228 -15.82 -3.02 -6.33
C LEU A 228 -17.01 -3.72 -5.66
N ILE A 229 -17.16 -3.58 -4.35
CA ILE A 229 -18.30 -4.14 -3.62
C ILE A 229 -19.61 -3.55 -4.14
N ALA A 230 -19.67 -2.23 -4.33
CA ALA A 230 -20.83 -1.54 -4.91
C ALA A 230 -21.16 -2.05 -6.33
N SER A 231 -20.13 -2.35 -7.13
CA SER A 231 -20.29 -2.93 -8.47
C SER A 231 -20.89 -4.34 -8.43
N PHE A 232 -20.47 -5.17 -7.46
CA PHE A 232 -21.09 -6.47 -7.21
C PHE A 232 -22.55 -6.31 -6.76
N GLU A 233 -22.81 -5.43 -5.79
CA GLU A 233 -24.14 -5.19 -5.23
C GLU A 233 -25.13 -4.73 -6.31
N SER A 234 -24.75 -3.75 -7.13
CA SER A 234 -25.59 -3.25 -8.22
C SER A 234 -25.79 -4.28 -9.33
N GLY A 235 -24.73 -4.98 -9.73
CA GLY A 235 -24.79 -6.01 -10.78
C GLY A 235 -25.65 -7.20 -10.38
N ILE A 236 -25.46 -7.74 -9.19
CA ILE A 236 -26.26 -8.87 -8.70
C ILE A 236 -27.72 -8.45 -8.52
N ALA A 237 -28.00 -7.24 -8.05
CA ALA A 237 -29.36 -6.73 -7.95
C ALA A 237 -30.08 -6.78 -9.30
N HIS A 238 -29.40 -6.34 -10.37
CA HIS A 238 -29.92 -6.37 -11.74
C HIS A 238 -30.19 -7.80 -12.24
N GLU A 239 -29.27 -8.73 -12.00
CA GLU A 239 -29.43 -10.13 -12.40
C GLU A 239 -30.61 -10.80 -11.67
N LEU A 240 -30.75 -10.57 -10.36
CA LEU A 240 -31.87 -11.09 -9.56
C LEU A 240 -33.22 -10.56 -10.06
N GLU A 241 -33.31 -9.26 -10.33
CA GLU A 241 -34.51 -8.62 -10.88
C GLU A 241 -34.88 -9.23 -12.24
N THR A 242 -33.89 -9.35 -13.13
CA THR A 242 -34.09 -9.88 -14.49
C THR A 242 -34.58 -11.32 -14.46
N ALA A 243 -33.92 -12.19 -13.69
CA ALA A 243 -34.30 -13.59 -13.56
C ALA A 243 -35.68 -13.78 -12.91
N SER A 244 -36.00 -13.00 -11.87
CA SER A 244 -37.32 -13.07 -11.23
C SER A 244 -38.44 -12.61 -12.17
N LYS A 245 -38.23 -11.53 -12.94
CA LYS A 245 -39.21 -11.06 -13.94
C LYS A 245 -39.43 -12.06 -15.06
N GLN A 246 -38.38 -12.76 -15.51
CA GLN A 246 -38.50 -13.80 -16.52
C GLN A 246 -39.26 -15.03 -16.02
N ASN A 247 -39.04 -15.42 -14.77
CA ASN A 247 -39.74 -16.55 -14.14
C ASN A 247 -41.17 -16.19 -13.71
N GLY A 248 -41.50 -14.90 -13.58
CA GLY A 248 -42.80 -14.43 -13.10
C GLY A 248 -43.04 -14.67 -11.60
N ALA A 249 -41.98 -15.03 -10.85
CA ALA A 249 -42.02 -15.33 -9.43
C ALA A 249 -40.69 -14.96 -8.76
N LYS A 250 -40.69 -14.89 -7.42
CA LYS A 250 -39.44 -14.73 -6.66
C LYS A 250 -38.57 -15.97 -6.85
N LEU A 251 -37.25 -15.77 -6.85
CA LEU A 251 -36.26 -16.82 -6.89
C LEU A 251 -36.16 -17.49 -5.52
N THR A 252 -36.06 -18.80 -5.52
CA THR A 252 -35.59 -19.52 -4.33
C THR A 252 -34.15 -19.10 -4.01
N GLN A 253 -33.73 -19.29 -2.76
CA GLN A 253 -32.36 -18.95 -2.38
C GLN A 253 -31.30 -19.72 -3.17
N LYS A 254 -31.61 -20.97 -3.55
CA LYS A 254 -30.69 -21.80 -4.32
C LYS A 254 -30.53 -21.28 -5.74
N GLU A 255 -31.60 -20.80 -6.37
CA GLU A 255 -31.54 -20.17 -7.70
C GLU A 255 -30.73 -18.87 -7.63
N ALA A 256 -30.97 -18.04 -6.62
CA ALA A 256 -30.21 -16.81 -6.40
C ALA A 256 -28.71 -17.07 -6.13
N GLU A 257 -28.36 -18.14 -5.41
CA GLU A 257 -26.96 -18.58 -5.22
C GLU A 257 -26.30 -19.04 -6.51
N ILE A 258 -27.02 -19.80 -7.35
CA ILE A 258 -26.50 -20.23 -8.66
C ILE A 258 -26.24 -19.02 -9.55
N LEU A 259 -27.18 -18.08 -9.58
CA LEU A 259 -27.04 -16.83 -10.32
C LEU A 259 -25.85 -16.02 -9.83
N PHE A 260 -25.68 -15.90 -8.52
CA PHE A 260 -24.51 -15.27 -7.91
C PHE A 260 -23.20 -15.96 -8.33
N SER A 261 -23.16 -17.30 -8.23
CA SER A 261 -21.97 -18.09 -8.59
C SER A 261 -21.58 -17.92 -10.07
N ASN A 262 -22.56 -17.77 -10.96
CA ASN A 262 -22.29 -17.52 -12.38
C ASN A 262 -21.79 -16.09 -12.59
N PHE A 263 -22.38 -15.12 -11.89
CA PHE A 263 -21.99 -13.72 -11.97
C PHE A 263 -20.55 -13.49 -11.51
N GLU A 264 -20.15 -14.04 -10.35
CA GLU A 264 -18.79 -13.85 -9.82
C GLU A 264 -17.69 -14.46 -10.71
N GLN A 265 -18.03 -15.47 -11.52
CA GLN A 265 -17.11 -16.12 -12.46
C GLN A 265 -16.89 -15.31 -13.73
N HIS A 266 -17.63 -14.21 -13.92
CA HIS A 266 -17.50 -13.39 -15.12
C HIS A 266 -16.07 -12.84 -15.26
N PRO A 267 -15.37 -13.03 -16.39
CA PRO A 267 -13.96 -12.66 -16.55
C PRO A 267 -13.63 -11.19 -16.28
N LEU A 268 -14.60 -10.29 -16.45
CA LEU A 268 -14.47 -8.85 -16.18
C LEU A 268 -14.02 -8.56 -14.73
N PHE A 269 -14.40 -9.40 -13.76
CA PHE A 269 -14.08 -9.18 -12.35
C PHE A 269 -12.66 -9.61 -11.99
N ARG A 270 -12.04 -10.50 -12.76
CA ARG A 270 -10.71 -11.04 -12.45
C ARG A 270 -9.64 -9.97 -12.19
N PRO A 271 -9.43 -8.97 -13.06
CA PRO A 271 -8.45 -7.91 -12.78
C PRO A 271 -8.85 -7.02 -11.60
N LEU A 272 -10.14 -6.73 -11.43
CA LEU A 272 -10.64 -5.87 -10.35
C LEU A 272 -10.47 -6.52 -8.97
N ILE A 273 -10.80 -7.81 -8.87
CA ILE A 273 -10.61 -8.60 -7.65
C ILE A 273 -9.12 -8.70 -7.32
N LEU A 274 -8.26 -8.96 -8.32
CA LEU A 274 -6.82 -9.03 -8.11
C LEU A 274 -6.25 -7.71 -7.57
N ASP A 275 -6.66 -6.58 -8.16
CA ASP A 275 -6.27 -5.24 -7.71
C ASP A 275 -6.75 -4.97 -6.27
N ALA A 276 -8.02 -5.27 -5.98
CA ALA A 276 -8.60 -5.09 -4.65
C ALA A 276 -7.89 -5.94 -3.59
N ARG A 277 -7.58 -7.20 -3.86
CA ARG A 277 -6.82 -8.09 -2.95
C ARG A 277 -5.42 -7.58 -2.70
N THR A 278 -4.70 -7.25 -3.77
CA THR A 278 -3.32 -6.73 -3.71
C THR A 278 -3.26 -5.47 -2.87
N LYS A 279 -4.16 -4.50 -3.15
CA LYS A 279 -4.24 -3.24 -2.39
C LYS A 279 -4.64 -3.46 -0.95
N MET A 280 -5.69 -4.26 -0.67
CA MET A 280 -6.13 -4.51 0.70
C MET A 280 -5.01 -5.15 1.52
N ALA A 281 -4.44 -6.26 1.04
CA ALA A 281 -3.39 -6.99 1.76
C ALA A 281 -2.15 -6.14 2.00
N SER A 282 -1.67 -5.44 0.96
CA SER A 282 -0.44 -4.65 1.05
C SER A 282 -0.61 -3.41 1.91
N ARG A 283 -1.71 -2.67 1.75
CA ARG A 283 -1.97 -1.42 2.48
C ARG A 283 -2.31 -1.69 3.93
N ASP A 284 -3.11 -2.71 4.24
CA ASP A 284 -3.42 -3.06 5.64
C ASP A 284 -2.17 -3.54 6.39
N LEU A 285 -1.34 -4.37 5.77
CA LEU A 285 -0.08 -4.78 6.39
C LEU A 285 0.87 -3.59 6.59
N CYS A 286 0.99 -2.71 5.59
CA CYS A 286 1.91 -1.57 5.64
C CYS A 286 1.47 -0.51 6.65
N PHE A 287 0.19 -0.11 6.61
CA PHE A 287 -0.31 1.03 7.36
C PHE A 287 -0.98 0.67 8.68
N ARG A 288 -1.55 -0.53 8.81
CA ARG A 288 -2.31 -0.97 10.00
C ARG A 288 -1.64 -2.07 10.80
N ASP A 289 -0.49 -2.59 10.33
CA ASP A 289 0.14 -3.81 10.87
C ASP A 289 -0.85 -4.99 10.93
N ALA A 290 -1.75 -5.08 9.94
CA ALA A 290 -2.82 -6.07 9.89
C ALA A 290 -2.60 -7.06 8.73
N LEU A 291 -2.31 -8.31 9.09
CA LEU A 291 -2.09 -9.40 8.13
C LEU A 291 -3.41 -10.11 7.81
N HIS A 292 -3.73 -10.18 6.52
CA HIS A 292 -4.84 -10.99 6.00
C HIS A 292 -4.32 -12.38 5.61
N GLU A 293 -4.50 -13.35 6.52
CA GLU A 293 -4.26 -14.81 6.35
C GLU A 293 -4.39 -15.29 4.90
N LYS A 294 -5.58 -15.06 4.35
CA LYS A 294 -6.00 -15.64 3.05
C LYS A 294 -5.56 -14.82 1.85
N LEU A 295 -5.02 -13.63 2.08
CA LEU A 295 -4.55 -12.73 1.04
C LEU A 295 -3.02 -12.55 1.04
N GLU A 296 -2.30 -13.32 1.86
CA GLU A 296 -0.84 -13.23 1.99
C GLU A 296 -0.11 -13.32 0.64
N ALA A 297 -0.55 -14.22 -0.24
CA ALA A 297 0.02 -14.41 -1.58
C ALA A 297 -0.12 -13.18 -2.51
N TYR A 298 -0.93 -12.19 -2.14
CA TYR A 298 -1.13 -10.94 -2.90
C TYR A 298 -0.35 -9.76 -2.32
N ILE A 299 0.38 -9.93 -1.22
CA ILE A 299 1.16 -8.85 -0.61
C ILE A 299 2.26 -8.42 -1.58
N GLN A 300 2.34 -7.11 -1.78
CA GLN A 300 3.37 -6.43 -2.56
C GLN A 300 3.87 -5.20 -1.78
N SER A 301 4.92 -4.56 -2.30
CA SER A 301 5.33 -3.27 -1.77
C SER A 301 4.33 -2.18 -2.15
N VAL A 302 3.91 -1.39 -1.18
CA VAL A 302 3.04 -0.22 -1.35
C VAL A 302 3.76 0.83 -2.20
N PRO A 303 3.11 1.34 -3.26
CA PRO A 303 3.71 2.34 -4.14
C PRO A 303 3.83 3.70 -3.43
N LYS A 304 4.79 4.53 -3.88
CA LYS A 304 4.99 5.90 -3.37
C LYS A 304 3.71 6.74 -3.40
N ALA A 305 2.90 6.57 -4.45
CA ALA A 305 1.63 7.29 -4.62
C ALA A 305 0.62 7.00 -3.49
N ASP A 306 0.63 5.79 -2.92
CA ASP A 306 -0.24 5.48 -1.79
C ASP A 306 0.23 6.14 -0.50
N PHE A 307 1.55 6.29 -0.28
CA PHE A 307 2.08 7.08 0.83
C PHE A 307 1.65 8.55 0.70
N GLU A 308 1.74 9.16 -0.48
CA GLU A 308 1.23 10.52 -0.72
C GLU A 308 -0.29 10.60 -0.49
N ARG A 309 -1.05 9.62 -0.99
CA ARG A 309 -2.50 9.60 -0.87
C ARG A 309 -2.98 9.55 0.59
N PHE A 310 -2.31 8.75 1.43
CA PHE A 310 -2.76 8.52 2.80
C PHE A 310 -2.05 9.39 3.85
N LEU A 311 -0.83 9.85 3.59
CA LEU A 311 0.01 10.60 4.54
C LEU A 311 0.42 12.00 4.05
N GLY A 312 0.12 12.32 2.78
CA GLY A 312 0.60 13.54 2.14
C GLY A 312 -0.26 14.78 2.33
N GLU A 313 0.09 15.83 1.60
CA GLU A 313 -0.48 17.17 1.82
C GLU A 313 -1.96 17.23 1.44
N LYS A 314 -2.35 16.46 0.42
CA LYS A 314 -3.75 16.30 0.02
C LYS A 314 -4.54 15.39 0.95
N SER A 315 -3.86 14.61 1.80
CA SER A 315 -4.53 13.74 2.76
C SER A 315 -5.17 14.60 3.85
N LYS A 316 -6.49 14.55 3.93
CA LYS A 316 -7.29 15.35 4.88
C LYS A 316 -7.98 14.41 5.85
N SER A 317 -8.02 14.78 7.12
CA SER A 317 -8.90 14.09 8.08
C SER A 317 -10.35 14.11 7.61
N LEU A 318 -11.15 13.13 8.05
CA LEU A 318 -12.57 13.06 7.69
C LEU A 318 -13.31 14.37 8.01
N GLU A 319 -13.02 14.97 9.17
CA GLU A 319 -13.61 16.25 9.61
C GLU A 319 -13.28 17.40 8.66
N GLN A 320 -12.02 17.50 8.21
CA GLN A 320 -11.60 18.50 7.24
C GLN A 320 -12.29 18.31 5.88
N GLN A 321 -12.44 17.06 5.43
CA GLN A 321 -13.12 16.78 4.17
C GLN A 321 -14.62 17.12 4.23
N LEU A 322 -15.28 16.82 5.35
CA LEU A 322 -16.70 17.16 5.57
C LEU A 322 -16.95 18.66 5.70
N SER A 323 -15.93 19.42 6.09
CA SER A 323 -15.99 20.88 6.19
C SER A 323 -15.70 21.59 4.85
N ASP A 324 -15.27 20.85 3.82
CA ASP A 324 -14.90 21.38 2.52
C ASP A 324 -16.15 21.74 1.70
N PRO A 325 -16.36 23.03 1.33
CA PRO A 325 -17.52 23.46 0.57
C PRO A 325 -17.69 22.74 -0.78
N GLU A 326 -16.58 22.38 -1.45
CA GLU A 326 -16.63 21.67 -2.73
C GLU A 326 -17.18 20.26 -2.53
N THR A 327 -16.67 19.54 -1.54
CA THR A 327 -17.16 18.20 -1.14
C THR A 327 -18.65 18.24 -0.79
N LEU A 328 -19.07 19.22 0.03
CA LEU A 328 -20.49 19.39 0.36
C LEU A 328 -21.37 19.67 -0.86
N SER A 329 -20.86 20.38 -1.86
CA SER A 329 -21.58 20.65 -3.11
C SER A 329 -21.77 19.39 -3.96
N VAL A 330 -20.79 18.49 -3.97
CA VAL A 330 -20.87 17.18 -4.63
C VAL A 330 -21.96 16.34 -3.96
N PHE A 331 -21.98 16.29 -2.62
CA PHE A 331 -22.99 15.55 -1.88
C PHE A 331 -24.41 16.04 -2.12
N LYS A 332 -24.63 17.36 -2.16
CA LYS A 332 -25.93 17.92 -2.50
C LYS A 332 -26.41 17.44 -3.87
N ARG A 333 -25.54 17.50 -4.89
CA ARG A 333 -25.86 17.03 -6.25
C ARG A 333 -26.16 15.53 -6.33
N LEU A 334 -25.50 14.71 -5.53
CA LEU A 334 -25.71 13.27 -5.52
C LEU A 334 -26.93 12.86 -4.70
N LYS A 335 -27.31 13.63 -3.67
CA LYS A 335 -28.53 13.41 -2.89
C LYS A 335 -29.81 13.74 -3.68
N ASP A 336 -29.73 14.71 -4.60
CA ASP A 336 -30.85 15.15 -5.42
C ASP A 336 -31.10 14.23 -6.66
N ARG A 337 -30.37 13.12 -6.78
CA ARG A 337 -30.55 12.07 -7.79
C ARG A 337 -31.05 10.80 -7.14
#